data_AF-A0A8T4KFX1-F1
#
_entry.id   AF-A0A8T4KFX1-F1
#
_cell.length_a   1.000
_cell.length_b   1.000
_cell.length_c   1.000
_cell.angle_alpha   90.00
_cell.angle_beta   90.00
_cell.angle_gamma   90.00
#
_symmetry.space_group_name_H-M   'P 1'
#
loop_
_entity.id
_entity.type
_entity.pdbx_description
1 polymer ?
#
loop_
_entity_poly.entity_id
_entity_poly.type
_entity_poly.pdbx_seq_one_letter_code
_entity_poly.pdbx_strand_id
1 'polypeptide(L)'
;MLAKSLISILVFLISISVVSAISIQYCKSGSDNWICYTDDVCECKTSGECTKGNLIVYKSNPNSPSCLPRISSGYAIIDWTNCGEPDDTMKVKVDCNEGQSEEYELIIELSPATTTSSSTTTTTTISSTTTTREIPERTTTTFRATTTTIRKTSSNKNTLIGFLLILFALAVIGIIVFLKNQKKF
;
A
#
# COMPACT_ATOMS: atom_id res chain seq x y z
N MET A 1 19.03 -9.25 -45.76
CA MET A 1 19.46 -8.27 -44.72
C MET A 1 18.35 -7.87 -43.74
N LEU A 2 17.07 -7.83 -44.16
CA LEU A 2 15.93 -7.46 -43.27
C LEU A 2 15.74 -8.38 -42.04
N ALA A 3 15.98 -9.70 -42.18
CA ALA A 3 15.80 -10.65 -41.08
C ALA A 3 16.76 -10.45 -39.88
N LYS A 4 17.99 -9.96 -40.12
CA LYS A 4 18.96 -9.68 -39.04
C LYS A 4 18.57 -8.44 -38.20
N SER A 5 17.87 -7.47 -38.80
CA SER A 5 17.42 -6.26 -38.10
C SER A 5 16.24 -6.56 -37.16
N LEU A 6 15.29 -7.40 -37.59
CA LEU A 6 14.14 -7.82 -36.78
C LEU A 6 14.54 -8.57 -35.51
N ILE A 7 15.56 -9.43 -35.59
CA ILE A 7 16.09 -10.16 -34.43
C ILE A 7 16.70 -9.19 -33.41
N SER A 8 17.39 -8.13 -33.88
CA SER A 8 18.02 -7.14 -32.99
C SER A 8 16.98 -6.29 -32.24
N ILE A 9 15.86 -5.96 -32.89
CA ILE A 9 14.75 -5.21 -32.27
C ILE A 9 14.01 -6.08 -31.25
N LEU A 10 13.81 -7.37 -31.55
CA LEU A 10 13.15 -8.31 -30.65
C LEU A 10 13.97 -8.53 -29.37
N VAL A 11 15.30 -8.67 -29.48
CA VAL A 11 16.19 -8.77 -28.31
C VAL A 11 16.11 -7.50 -27.45
N PHE A 12 16.06 -6.31 -28.05
CA PHE A 12 15.96 -5.06 -27.30
C PHE A 12 14.62 -4.89 -26.55
N LEU A 13 13.51 -5.37 -27.13
CA LEU A 13 12.19 -5.36 -26.49
C LEU A 13 12.09 -6.34 -25.31
N ILE A 14 12.81 -7.46 -25.36
CA ILE A 14 12.88 -8.42 -24.24
C ILE A 14 13.79 -7.86 -23.11
N SER A 15 14.77 -7.02 -23.45
CA SER A 15 15.64 -6.33 -22.48
C SER A 15 14.96 -5.20 -21.72
N ILE A 16 13.75 -4.76 -22.10
CA ILE A 16 12.93 -3.84 -21.31
C ILE A 16 12.38 -4.63 -20.13
N SER A 17 13.30 -4.95 -19.23
CA SER A 17 13.06 -5.71 -18.03
C SER A 17 12.01 -4.96 -17.23
N VAL A 18 10.97 -5.69 -16.88
CA VAL A 18 9.97 -5.37 -15.86
C VAL A 18 10.65 -4.71 -14.66
N VAL A 19 10.69 -3.38 -14.65
CA VAL A 19 10.90 -2.63 -13.41
C VAL A 19 9.67 -2.97 -12.59
N SER A 20 9.82 -3.91 -11.66
CA SER A 20 8.80 -4.25 -10.69
C SER A 20 8.51 -3.00 -9.88
N ALA A 21 7.45 -2.28 -10.27
CA ALA A 21 7.07 -1.05 -9.60
C ALA A 21 6.74 -1.39 -8.14
N ILE A 22 7.44 -0.73 -7.22
CA ILE A 22 7.17 -0.86 -5.79
C ILE A 22 5.76 -0.32 -5.53
N SER A 23 4.98 -1.05 -4.74
CA SER A 23 3.62 -0.67 -4.40
C SER A 23 3.34 -0.98 -2.94
N ILE A 24 2.52 -0.15 -2.30
CA ILE A 24 1.94 -0.48 -1.00
C ILE A 24 0.68 -1.28 -1.26
N GLN A 25 0.57 -2.47 -0.67
CA GLN A 25 -0.56 -3.37 -0.86
C GLN A 25 -1.69 -3.05 0.11
N TYR A 26 -1.33 -2.81 1.37
CA TYR A 26 -2.24 -2.37 2.43
C TYR A 26 -1.44 -1.74 3.57
N CYS A 27 -2.12 -0.97 4.39
CA CYS A 27 -1.70 -0.55 5.73
C CYS A 27 -2.86 -0.80 6.69
N LYS A 28 -2.65 -1.46 7.84
CA LYS A 28 -3.74 -1.75 8.77
C LYS A 28 -3.27 -2.01 10.20
N SER A 29 -4.11 -1.68 11.18
CA SER A 29 -3.99 -2.16 12.56
C SER A 29 -4.94 -3.33 12.86
N GLY A 30 -6.02 -3.49 12.09
CA GLY A 30 -7.03 -4.54 12.30
C GLY A 30 -7.38 -5.35 11.05
N SER A 31 -8.67 -5.56 10.82
CA SER A 31 -9.20 -6.27 9.66
C SER A 31 -9.20 -5.43 8.39
N ASP A 32 -9.44 -4.13 8.52
CA ASP A 32 -9.70 -3.24 7.40
C ASP A 32 -8.42 -2.67 6.82
N ASN A 33 -8.32 -2.72 5.49
CA ASN A 33 -7.20 -2.14 4.77
C ASN A 33 -7.33 -0.61 4.76
N TRP A 34 -6.21 0.07 4.91
CA TRP A 34 -6.07 1.53 4.92
C TRP A 34 -6.69 2.22 6.14
N ILE A 35 -6.96 1.46 7.21
CA ILE A 35 -7.42 1.98 8.49
C ILE A 35 -6.44 1.55 9.58
N CYS A 36 -5.94 2.51 10.33
CA CYS A 36 -5.06 2.28 11.47
C CYS A 36 -5.58 2.97 12.71
N TYR A 37 -5.29 2.38 13.86
CA TYR A 37 -5.76 2.90 15.14
C TYR A 37 -4.66 3.65 15.86
N THR A 38 -5.00 4.74 16.56
CA THR A 38 -4.01 5.61 17.24
C THR A 38 -3.25 4.93 18.37
N ASP A 39 -3.84 3.93 19.01
CA ASP A 39 -3.35 3.17 20.15
C ASP A 39 -2.84 1.76 19.76
N ASP A 40 -2.82 1.45 18.47
CA ASP A 40 -2.33 0.18 17.96
C ASP A 40 -1.25 0.37 16.89
N VAL A 41 -0.47 -0.68 16.67
CA VAL A 41 0.57 -0.70 15.66
C VAL A 41 -0.08 -0.85 14.28
N CYS A 42 0.38 -0.04 13.32
CA CYS A 42 -0.13 -0.05 11.95
C CYS A 42 0.89 -0.72 11.02
N GLU A 43 0.54 -1.89 10.50
CA GLU A 43 1.40 -2.69 9.61
C GLU A 43 1.10 -2.36 8.14
N CYS A 44 2.13 -1.92 7.42
CA CYS A 44 2.08 -1.68 5.98
C CYS A 44 2.86 -2.75 5.22
N LYS A 45 2.18 -3.45 4.30
CA LYS A 45 2.80 -4.43 3.40
C LYS A 45 3.11 -3.81 2.05
N THR A 46 4.32 -4.03 1.56
CA THR A 46 4.78 -3.59 0.24
C THR A 46 4.98 -4.77 -0.70
N SER A 47 4.89 -4.52 -2.01
CA SER A 47 5.28 -5.46 -3.07
C SER A 47 6.40 -4.85 -3.92
N GLY A 48 7.16 -5.71 -4.59
CA GLY A 48 8.38 -5.34 -5.30
C GLY A 48 9.64 -5.51 -4.44
N GLU A 49 10.81 -5.43 -5.07
CA GLU A 49 12.08 -5.39 -4.35
C GLU A 49 12.31 -3.99 -3.79
N CYS A 50 12.56 -3.91 -2.49
CA CYS A 50 12.89 -2.67 -1.80
C CYS A 50 14.07 -2.92 -0.87
N THR A 51 15.25 -2.42 -1.24
CA THR A 51 16.44 -2.48 -0.38
C THR A 51 16.70 -1.12 0.25
N LYS A 52 17.00 -1.14 1.57
CA LYS A 52 17.33 0.06 2.36
C LYS A 52 16.32 1.21 2.23
N GLY A 53 15.05 0.90 1.97
CA GLY A 53 13.99 1.90 1.84
C GLY A 53 13.25 2.16 3.15
N ASN A 54 12.53 3.27 3.16
CA ASN A 54 11.65 3.66 4.25
C ASN A 54 10.24 3.89 3.70
N LEU A 55 9.26 3.68 4.58
CA LEU A 55 7.91 4.19 4.38
C LEU A 55 7.89 5.63 4.90
N ILE A 56 7.51 6.57 4.05
CA ILE A 56 7.36 7.98 4.35
C ILE A 56 5.91 8.21 4.75
N VAL A 57 5.67 8.62 5.99
CA VAL A 57 4.34 8.92 6.54
C VAL A 57 4.26 10.43 6.77
N TYR A 58 3.29 11.12 6.16
CA TYR A 58 3.19 12.58 6.19
C TYR A 58 1.75 13.07 6.07
N LYS A 59 1.50 14.30 6.51
CA LYS A 59 0.18 14.96 6.42
C LYS A 59 -0.04 15.56 5.02
N SER A 60 0.77 16.56 4.68
CA SER A 60 0.62 17.34 3.44
C SER A 60 1.85 17.31 2.53
N ASN A 61 3.06 17.21 3.09
CA ASN A 61 4.31 17.33 2.34
C ASN A 61 5.26 16.16 2.66
N PRO A 62 5.68 15.36 1.66
CA PRO A 62 6.61 14.24 1.88
C PRO A 62 8.01 14.67 2.32
N ASN A 63 8.40 15.92 2.10
CA ASN A 63 9.71 16.45 2.54
C ASN A 63 9.75 16.80 4.04
N SER A 64 8.59 16.78 4.72
CA SER A 64 8.45 16.97 6.16
C SER A 64 7.67 15.79 6.75
N PRO A 65 8.23 14.58 6.73
CA PRO A 65 7.54 13.39 7.19
C PRO A 65 7.30 13.45 8.70
N SER A 66 6.11 13.02 9.12
CA SER A 66 5.81 12.77 10.52
C SER A 66 6.54 11.52 11.00
N CYS A 67 6.67 10.51 10.13
CA CYS A 67 7.38 9.27 10.46
C CYS A 67 8.10 8.66 9.26
N LEU A 68 9.19 7.95 9.53
CA LEU A 68 10.03 7.26 8.54
C LEU A 68 10.35 5.81 8.94
N PRO A 69 9.34 4.95 9.16
CA PRO A 69 9.61 3.57 9.52
C PRO A 69 10.35 2.82 8.41
N ARG A 70 11.34 2.04 8.83
CA ARG A 70 12.17 1.25 7.93
C ARG A 70 11.39 0.08 7.36
N ILE A 71 11.56 -0.18 6.06
CA ILE A 71 11.00 -1.36 5.42
C ILE A 71 11.95 -2.53 5.62
N SER A 72 11.42 -3.64 6.15
CA SER A 72 12.13 -4.89 6.36
C SER A 72 11.27 -6.05 5.90
N SER A 73 11.82 -6.92 5.04
CA SER A 73 11.13 -8.09 4.52
C SER A 73 9.78 -7.79 3.84
N GLY A 74 9.65 -6.61 3.23
CA GLY A 74 8.42 -6.16 2.56
C GLY A 74 7.34 -5.62 3.52
N TYR A 75 7.68 -5.33 4.77
CA TYR A 75 6.78 -4.72 5.75
C TYR A 75 7.42 -3.49 6.39
N ALA A 76 6.59 -2.49 6.70
CA ALA A 76 6.93 -1.35 7.54
C ALA A 76 5.91 -1.26 8.67
N ILE A 77 6.40 -0.88 9.85
CA ILE A 77 5.62 -0.81 11.07
C ILE A 77 5.54 0.65 11.51
N ILE A 78 4.34 1.21 11.53
CA ILE A 78 4.08 2.55 12.05
C ILE A 78 3.59 2.40 13.49
N ASP A 79 4.33 3.00 14.42
CA ASP A 79 3.96 3.08 15.83
C ASP A 79 3.76 4.56 16.18
N TRP A 80 2.50 4.94 16.38
CA TRP A 80 2.11 6.33 16.63
C TRP A 80 2.68 6.88 17.95
N THR A 81 2.99 6.01 18.91
CA THR A 81 3.68 6.40 20.14
C THR A 81 5.06 7.00 19.84
N ASN A 82 5.73 6.46 18.82
CA ASN A 82 7.06 6.88 18.38
C ASN A 82 7.02 7.93 17.26
N CYS A 83 6.00 7.88 16.41
CA CYS A 83 5.81 8.80 15.29
C CYS A 83 5.18 10.14 15.71
N GLY A 84 4.63 10.24 16.92
CA GLY A 84 3.87 11.38 17.40
C GLY A 84 2.39 11.31 17.00
N GLU A 85 1.65 12.33 17.40
CA GLU A 85 0.20 12.37 17.24
C GLU A 85 -0.19 12.47 15.75
N PRO A 86 -0.89 11.46 15.21
CA PRO A 86 -1.37 11.49 13.83
C PRO A 86 -2.56 12.45 13.68
N ASP A 87 -2.79 12.91 12.45
CA ASP A 87 -4.08 13.50 12.08
C ASP A 87 -5.07 12.40 11.65
N ASP A 88 -6.36 12.73 11.56
CA ASP A 88 -7.43 11.84 11.07
C ASP A 88 -7.10 11.17 9.73
N THR A 89 -6.30 11.85 8.90
CA THR A 89 -5.84 11.33 7.63
C THR A 89 -4.36 11.60 7.40
N MET A 90 -3.63 10.53 7.08
CA MET A 90 -2.22 10.56 6.75
C MET A 90 -1.99 10.07 5.32
N LYS A 91 -0.85 10.40 4.75
CA LYS A 91 -0.40 9.91 3.45
C LYS A 91 0.84 9.06 3.64
N VAL A 92 0.91 7.99 2.86
CA VAL A 92 2.03 7.05 2.89
C VAL A 92 2.61 6.84 1.50
N LYS A 93 3.94 6.78 1.43
CA LYS A 93 4.69 6.53 0.21
C LYS A 93 5.96 5.76 0.53
N VAL A 94 6.34 4.82 -0.31
CA VAL A 94 7.59 4.07 -0.18
C VAL A 94 8.69 4.73 -1.01
N ASP A 95 9.87 4.85 -0.43
CA ASP A 95 11.10 5.30 -1.10
C ASP A 95 12.23 4.30 -0.86
N CYS A 96 12.68 3.65 -1.94
CA CYS A 96 13.73 2.63 -1.95
C CYS A 96 14.72 2.90 -3.08
N ASN A 97 15.86 2.22 -3.08
CA ASN A 97 16.87 2.38 -4.14
C ASN A 97 16.36 1.97 -5.52
N GLU A 98 15.48 0.97 -5.56
CA GLU A 98 14.88 0.44 -6.79
C GLU A 98 13.79 1.35 -7.35
N GLY A 99 13.28 2.29 -6.55
CA GLY A 99 12.29 3.27 -6.96
C GLY A 99 11.35 3.71 -5.85
N GLN A 100 10.27 4.37 -6.27
CA GLN A 100 9.26 4.92 -5.37
C GLN A 100 7.88 4.36 -5.69
N SER A 101 7.05 4.19 -4.67
CA SER A 101 5.65 3.85 -4.87
C SER A 101 4.81 5.06 -5.23
N GLU A 102 3.57 4.79 -5.63
CA GLU A 102 2.48 5.77 -5.56
C GLU A 102 2.21 6.20 -4.11
N GLU A 103 1.51 7.33 -3.97
CA GLU A 103 1.01 7.85 -2.69
C GLU A 103 -0.34 7.20 -2.38
N TYR A 104 -0.54 6.82 -1.12
CA TYR A 104 -1.80 6.28 -0.62
C TYR A 104 -2.26 7.07 0.60
N GLU A 105 -3.57 7.14 0.77
CA GLU A 105 -4.22 7.77 1.92
C GLU A 105 -4.49 6.71 2.99
N LEU A 106 -4.19 7.05 4.23
CA LEU A 106 -4.32 6.21 5.41
C LEU A 106 -5.26 6.92 6.38
N ILE A 107 -6.37 6.27 6.71
CA ILE A 107 -7.34 6.79 7.67
C ILE A 107 -6.89 6.37 9.06
N ILE A 108 -6.88 7.33 9.98
CA ILE A 108 -6.54 7.10 11.38
C ILE A 108 -7.80 7.23 12.21
N GLU A 109 -8.13 6.17 12.94
CA GLU A 109 -9.29 6.13 13.83
C GLU A 109 -8.81 5.93 15.27
N LEU A 110 -9.63 6.32 16.25
CA LEU A 110 -9.43 5.81 17.60
C LEU A 110 -9.82 4.34 17.62
N SER A 111 -9.02 3.47 18.26
CA SER A 111 -9.43 2.07 18.41
C SER A 111 -10.81 2.01 19.04
N PRO A 112 -11.72 1.20 18.50
CA PRO A 112 -12.97 0.93 19.17
C PRO A 112 -12.60 0.29 20.50
N ALA A 113 -12.75 1.07 21.59
CA ALA A 113 -12.48 0.61 22.94
C ALA A 113 -13.06 -0.80 23.06
N THR A 114 -12.17 -1.79 23.21
CA THR A 114 -12.62 -3.16 23.38
C THR A 114 -13.43 -3.11 24.65
N THR A 115 -14.76 -3.18 24.53
CA THR A 115 -15.63 -3.37 25.68
C THR A 115 -15.22 -4.70 26.24
N THR A 116 -14.24 -4.68 27.11
CA THR A 116 -13.85 -5.78 27.95
C THR A 116 -15.09 -5.96 28.80
N SER A 117 -15.98 -6.84 28.35
CA SER A 117 -16.87 -7.52 29.28
C SER A 117 -15.91 -8.19 30.24
N SER A 118 -15.64 -7.49 31.33
CA SER A 118 -15.01 -8.04 32.50
C SER A 118 -15.94 -9.18 32.89
N SER A 119 -15.63 -10.39 32.44
CA SER A 119 -16.21 -11.58 33.03
C SER A 119 -15.68 -11.59 34.45
N THR A 120 -16.42 -10.92 35.33
CA THR A 120 -16.29 -11.05 36.77
C THR A 120 -16.32 -12.54 37.04
N THR A 121 -15.14 -13.12 37.29
CA THR A 121 -15.05 -14.51 37.70
C THR A 121 -15.48 -14.53 39.16
N THR A 122 -16.79 -14.61 39.38
CA THR A 122 -17.33 -14.81 40.72
C THR A 122 -16.92 -16.21 41.16
N THR A 123 -15.96 -16.32 42.07
CA THR A 123 -15.67 -17.59 42.75
C THR A 123 -16.85 -17.89 43.69
N THR A 124 -17.83 -18.61 43.18
CA THR A 124 -18.97 -19.09 43.96
C THR A 124 -18.53 -20.30 44.77
N THR A 125 -18.33 -20.11 46.07
CA THR A 125 -18.21 -21.23 47.02
C THR A 125 -19.54 -21.97 47.07
N ILE A 126 -19.54 -23.24 46.67
CA ILE A 126 -20.72 -24.09 46.58
C ILE A 126 -21.16 -24.44 48.01
N SER A 127 -22.24 -23.83 48.49
CA SER A 127 -23.09 -24.42 49.52
C SER A 127 -24.39 -24.85 48.84
N SER A 128 -24.67 -26.15 48.88
CA SER A 128 -25.77 -26.81 48.21
C SER A 128 -27.12 -26.20 48.58
N THR A 129 -27.75 -25.47 47.66
CA THR A 129 -29.18 -25.15 47.75
C THR A 129 -29.82 -25.25 46.36
N THR A 130 -30.67 -26.25 46.21
CA THR A 130 -31.54 -26.52 45.06
C THR A 130 -32.57 -25.39 44.92
N THR A 131 -32.72 -24.72 43.77
CA THR A 131 -33.98 -24.09 43.34
C THR A 131 -33.99 -23.73 41.84
N THR A 132 -35.05 -24.20 41.19
CA THR A 132 -35.82 -23.82 39.99
C THR A 132 -35.23 -22.86 38.94
N ARG A 133 -35.28 -23.34 37.68
CA ARG A 133 -34.89 -22.71 36.42
C ARG A 133 -36.03 -21.85 35.86
N GLU A 134 -35.81 -20.54 35.67
CA GLU A 134 -36.57 -19.70 34.73
C GLU A 134 -35.69 -19.34 33.53
N ILE A 135 -36.29 -19.41 32.35
CA ILE A 135 -35.67 -19.20 31.04
C ILE A 135 -35.91 -17.74 30.64
N PRO A 136 -34.88 -16.91 30.38
CA PRO A 136 -35.07 -15.64 29.70
C PRO A 136 -34.66 -15.71 28.23
N GLU A 137 -35.42 -14.92 27.49
CA GLU A 137 -35.67 -14.87 26.06
C GLU A 137 -34.55 -14.18 25.27
N ARG A 138 -34.34 -14.64 24.04
CA ARG A 138 -33.23 -14.26 23.15
C ARG A 138 -33.59 -13.02 22.32
N THR A 139 -33.01 -11.86 22.63
CA THR A 139 -33.16 -10.65 21.80
C THR A 139 -32.09 -10.61 20.70
N THR A 140 -32.55 -10.66 19.45
CA THR A 140 -31.73 -10.55 18.23
C THR A 140 -31.47 -9.08 17.91
N THR A 141 -30.22 -8.62 18.01
CA THR A 141 -29.83 -7.25 17.60
C THR A 141 -29.24 -7.27 16.19
N THR A 142 -29.94 -6.64 15.26
CA THR A 142 -29.56 -6.50 13.83
C THR A 142 -28.48 -5.43 13.67
N PHE A 143 -27.28 -5.83 13.22
CA PHE A 143 -26.21 -4.89 12.85
C PHE A 143 -26.38 -4.40 11.41
N ARG A 144 -26.35 -3.08 11.22
CA ARG A 144 -26.42 -2.41 9.92
C ARG A 144 -24.99 -2.06 9.47
N ALA A 145 -24.54 -2.66 8.38
CA ALA A 145 -23.25 -2.35 7.77
C ALA A 145 -23.32 -1.00 7.04
N THR A 146 -22.36 -0.12 7.33
CA THR A 146 -22.13 1.13 6.59
C THR A 146 -21.02 0.88 5.58
N THR A 147 -21.32 1.03 4.29
CA THR A 147 -20.36 0.82 3.21
C THR A 147 -19.56 2.10 2.96
N THR A 148 -18.29 2.13 3.34
CA THR A 148 -17.38 3.26 3.08
C THR A 148 -16.73 3.10 1.70
N THR A 149 -16.85 4.11 0.85
CA THR A 149 -16.31 4.10 -0.53
C THR A 149 -14.95 4.77 -0.55
N ILE A 150 -13.87 4.01 -0.76
CA ILE A 150 -12.50 4.53 -0.85
C ILE A 150 -12.26 5.14 -2.25
N ARG A 151 -11.84 6.41 -2.31
CA ARG A 151 -11.47 7.11 -3.55
C ARG A 151 -9.98 6.86 -3.85
N LYS A 152 -9.70 6.29 -5.02
CA LYS A 152 -8.34 6.11 -5.53
C LYS A 152 -7.90 7.37 -6.27
N THR A 153 -6.95 8.12 -5.74
CA THR A 153 -6.34 9.28 -6.42
C THR A 153 -5.32 8.77 -7.45
N SER A 154 -5.79 8.64 -8.69
CA SER A 154 -4.98 8.20 -9.83
C SER A 154 -3.86 9.21 -10.11
N SER A 155 -2.63 8.88 -9.73
CA SER A 155 -1.43 9.57 -10.17
C SER A 155 -1.16 9.23 -11.64
N ASN A 156 -1.03 10.26 -12.46
CA ASN A 156 -1.07 10.21 -13.92
C ASN A 156 0.14 9.47 -14.53
N LYS A 157 0.04 8.15 -14.69
CA LYS A 157 1.01 7.28 -15.38
C LYS A 157 1.16 7.55 -16.90
N ASN A 158 0.32 8.39 -17.51
CA ASN A 158 0.35 8.60 -18.96
C ASN A 158 1.54 9.44 -19.43
N THR A 159 2.19 10.21 -18.55
CA THR A 159 3.30 11.09 -18.95
C THR A 159 4.57 10.32 -19.29
N LEU A 160 4.88 9.23 -18.57
CA LEU A 160 6.11 8.46 -18.78
C LEU A 160 6.02 7.59 -20.05
N ILE A 161 4.85 7.00 -20.30
CA ILE A 161 4.59 6.19 -21.51
C ILE A 161 4.66 7.08 -22.76
N GLY A 162 4.12 8.30 -22.69
CA GLY A 162 4.20 9.26 -23.80
C GLY A 162 5.65 9.61 -24.16
N PHE A 163 6.51 9.81 -23.16
CA PHE A 163 7.92 10.15 -23.39
C PHE A 163 8.72 8.98 -24.00
N LEU A 164 8.46 7.75 -23.54
CA LEU A 164 9.05 6.53 -24.10
C LEU A 164 8.66 6.30 -25.57
N LEU A 165 7.40 6.56 -25.94
CA LEU A 165 6.94 6.44 -27.33
C LEU A 165 7.60 7.47 -28.26
N ILE A 166 7.84 8.69 -27.77
CA ILE A 166 8.51 9.74 -28.55
C ILE A 166 9.98 9.36 -28.82
N LEU A 167 10.70 8.88 -27.81
CA LEU A 167 12.08 8.42 -27.98
C LEU A 167 12.17 7.24 -28.96
N PHE A 168 11.22 6.30 -28.90
CA PHE A 168 11.16 5.19 -29.83
C PHE A 168 10.91 5.66 -31.27
N ALA A 169 9.98 6.60 -31.46
CA ALA A 169 9.70 7.18 -32.77
C ALA A 169 10.94 7.89 -33.36
N LEU A 170 11.67 8.66 -32.55
CA LEU A 170 12.90 9.33 -32.99
C LEU A 170 14.02 8.33 -33.35
N ALA A 171 14.18 7.26 -32.57
CA ALA A 171 15.14 6.21 -32.87
C ALA A 171 14.82 5.49 -34.20
N VAL A 172 13.55 5.18 -34.44
CA VAL A 172 13.09 4.56 -35.70
C VAL A 172 13.34 5.49 -36.89
N ILE A 173 13.05 6.79 -36.76
CA ILE A 173 13.32 7.78 -37.81
C ILE A 173 14.82 7.85 -38.11
N GLY A 174 15.68 7.88 -37.09
CA GLY A 174 17.14 7.87 -37.26
C GLY A 174 17.64 6.65 -38.03
N ILE A 175 17.13 5.47 -37.72
CA ILE A 175 17.47 4.21 -38.43
C ILE A 175 17.02 4.27 -39.89
N ILE A 176 15.81 4.78 -40.17
CA ILE A 176 15.30 4.91 -41.55
C ILE A 176 16.17 5.86 -42.37
N VAL A 177 16.56 7.00 -41.80
CA VAL A 177 17.44 7.98 -42.46
C VAL A 177 18.82 7.37 -42.75
N PHE A 178 19.39 6.66 -41.77
CA PHE A 178 20.67 5.97 -41.94
C PHE A 178 20.62 4.91 -43.06
N LEU A 179 19.57 4.09 -43.11
CA LEU A 179 19.38 3.07 -44.15
C LEU A 179 19.15 3.68 -45.54
N LYS A 180 18.50 4.85 -45.65
CA LYS A 180 18.38 5.58 -46.91
C LYS A 180 19.73 6.07 -47.42
N ASN A 181 20.63 6.48 -46.53
CA ASN A 181 21.95 7.01 -46.91
C ASN A 181 22.90 5.90 -47.40
N GLN A 182 22.76 4.68 -46.87
CA GLN A 182 23.56 3.51 -47.28
C GLN A 182 23.22 2.97 -48.69
N LYS A 183 22.08 3.35 -49.28
CA LYS A 183 21.68 2.93 -50.65
C LYS A 183 22.22 3.83 -51.77
N LYS A 184 22.95 4.89 -51.42
CA LYS A 184 23.50 5.86 -52.40
C LYS A 184 24.97 5.61 -52.77
N PHE A 185 25.60 4.58 -52.20
CA PHE A 185 26.91 4.05 -52.58
C PHE A 185 26.73 2.64 -53.14
#